data_AF-S4NSD5-F1
#
_entry.id   AF-S4NSD5-F1
#
_cell.length_a   1.000
_cell.length_b   1.000
_cell.length_c   1.000
_cell.angle_alpha   90.00
_cell.angle_beta   90.00
_cell.angle_gamma   90.00
#
_symmetry.space_group_name_H-M   'P 1'
#
loop_
_entity.id
_entity.type
_entity.pdbx_description
1 polymer ?
#
loop_
_entity_poly.entity_id
_entity_poly.type
_entity_poly.pdbx_seq_one_letter_code
_entity_poly.pdbx_strand_id
1 'polypeptide(L)'
;CDAQSHRCAVVCGRTLSCQLHRCEEFCHTGHCAPCPRVSFDELRCECGTEVILPPVRCGTKPPPCNFPCRRVRPCGHPPHHNCHSGDCPPCVVLTTKSC
;
A
#
# COMPACT_ATOMS: atom_id res chain seq x y z
N CYS A 1 -23.48 39.06 -12.53
CA CYS A 1 -22.23 38.30 -12.38
C CYS A 1 -21.77 38.44 -10.94
N ASP A 2 -22.12 37.51 -10.06
CA ASP A 2 -21.47 37.44 -8.75
C ASP A 2 -21.67 36.02 -8.19
N ALA A 3 -20.74 35.14 -8.54
CA ALA A 3 -20.55 33.90 -7.79
C ALA A 3 -19.49 34.21 -6.75
N GLN A 4 -19.90 34.84 -5.65
CA GLN A 4 -19.09 35.04 -4.47
C GLN A 4 -18.59 33.67 -4.00
N SER A 5 -17.40 33.28 -4.46
CA SER A 5 -16.71 32.09 -3.99
C SER A 5 -16.37 32.34 -2.52
N HIS A 6 -17.20 31.81 -1.62
CA HIS A 6 -16.91 31.83 -0.20
C HIS A 6 -15.63 31.03 0.03
N ARG A 7 -14.50 31.73 0.06
CA ARG A 7 -13.20 31.17 0.46
C ARG A 7 -13.26 30.97 1.97
N CYS A 8 -13.74 29.82 2.40
CA CYS A 8 -13.63 29.43 3.80
C CYS A 8 -12.13 29.31 4.14
N ALA A 9 -11.64 30.15 5.07
CA ALA A 9 -10.26 30.12 5.56
C ALA A 9 -9.95 28.89 6.47
N VAL A 10 -10.87 27.93 6.50
CA VAL A 10 -10.74 26.68 7.26
C VAL A 10 -9.94 25.68 6.42
N VAL A 11 -8.95 25.05 7.03
CA VAL A 11 -8.21 23.94 6.40
C VAL A 11 -9.13 22.73 6.22
N CYS A 12 -9.03 22.07 5.07
CA CYS A 12 -9.89 20.94 4.73
C CYS A 12 -9.76 19.79 5.74
N GLY A 13 -8.53 19.44 6.14
CA GLY A 13 -8.25 18.44 7.18
C GLY A 13 -8.64 17.00 6.84
N ARG A 14 -9.28 16.75 5.68
CA ARG A 14 -9.70 15.42 5.22
C ARG A 14 -8.48 14.53 4.98
N THR A 15 -8.58 13.24 5.32
CA THR A 15 -7.52 12.26 5.04
C THR A 15 -7.39 12.05 3.53
N LEU A 16 -6.16 12.18 3.01
CA LEU A 16 -5.84 11.99 1.60
C LEU A 16 -5.91 10.50 1.22
N SER A 17 -5.88 10.23 -0.09
CA SER A 17 -5.93 8.86 -0.64
C SER A 17 -4.82 7.94 -0.12
N CYS A 18 -3.69 8.52 0.33
CA CYS A 18 -2.58 7.77 0.93
C CYS A 18 -2.87 7.27 2.35
N GLN A 19 -3.99 7.67 2.99
CA GLN A 19 -4.38 7.35 4.37
C GLN A 19 -3.40 7.76 5.48
N LEU A 20 -2.25 8.34 5.12
CA LEU A 20 -1.19 8.77 6.03
C LEU A 20 -1.17 10.28 6.23
N HIS A 21 -1.63 11.05 5.25
CA HIS A 21 -1.56 12.51 5.26
C HIS A 21 -2.96 13.13 5.25
N ARG A 22 -3.05 14.31 5.85
CA ARG A 22 -4.26 15.15 5.85
C ARG A 22 -4.12 16.25 4.80
N CYS A 23 -5.24 16.66 4.23
CA CYS A 23 -5.30 17.76 3.29
C CYS A 23 -5.03 19.08 4.03
N GLU A 24 -3.92 19.73 3.68
CA GLU A 24 -3.49 21.03 4.22
C GLU A 24 -4.01 22.21 3.36
N GLU A 25 -4.74 21.92 2.29
CA GLU A 25 -5.37 22.97 1.47
C GLU A 25 -6.56 23.60 2.18
N PHE A 26 -6.87 24.84 1.78
CA PHE A 26 -8.09 25.51 2.19
C PHE A 26 -9.32 24.71 1.77
N CYS A 27 -10.44 24.97 2.45
CA CYS A 27 -11.71 24.35 2.13
C CYS A 27 -12.00 24.51 0.63
N HIS A 28 -12.09 23.37 -0.04
CA HIS A 28 -12.31 23.27 -1.47
C HIS A 28 -13.55 22.40 -1.71
N THR A 29 -14.21 22.69 -2.82
CA THR A 29 -15.33 21.89 -3.33
C THR A 29 -14.79 20.71 -4.15
N GLY A 30 -15.28 19.49 -3.89
CA GLY A 30 -14.84 18.28 -4.60
C GLY A 30 -13.86 17.40 -3.82
N HIS A 31 -13.22 16.48 -4.53
CA HIS A 31 -12.23 15.54 -3.99
C HIS A 31 -10.91 16.25 -3.67
N CYS A 32 -10.22 15.81 -2.61
CA CYS A 32 -8.91 16.32 -2.27
C CYS A 32 -7.89 15.94 -3.35
N ALA A 33 -6.94 16.82 -3.62
CA ALA A 33 -5.82 16.50 -4.49
C ALA A 33 -5.06 15.26 -3.96
N PRO A 34 -4.48 14.43 -4.84
CA PRO A 34 -3.63 13.32 -4.41
C PRO A 34 -2.46 13.85 -3.57
N CYS A 35 -1.91 12.99 -2.70
CA CYS A 35 -0.79 13.37 -1.86
C CYS A 35 0.41 13.83 -2.74
N PRO A 36 0.90 15.08 -2.56
CA PRO A 36 2.04 15.58 -3.31
C PRO A 36 3.37 14.98 -2.84
N ARG A 37 3.36 14.27 -1.70
CA ARG A 37 4.56 13.66 -1.14
C ARG A 37 4.95 12.43 -1.94
N VAL A 38 6.21 12.41 -2.36
CA VAL A 38 6.87 11.26 -2.96
C VAL A 38 7.99 10.80 -2.02
N SER A 39 8.18 9.49 -1.92
CA SER A 39 9.37 8.92 -1.31
C SER A 39 10.46 8.81 -2.37
N PHE A 40 11.68 9.17 -1.97
CA PHE A 40 12.91 8.98 -2.75
C PHE A 40 13.62 7.66 -2.40
N ASP A 41 12.95 6.80 -1.65
CA ASP A 41 13.40 5.47 -1.29
C ASP A 41 12.89 4.42 -2.30
N GLU A 42 13.68 3.37 -2.48
CA GLU A 42 13.38 2.26 -3.39
C GLU A 42 12.33 1.34 -2.77
N LEU A 43 11.14 1.25 -3.37
CA LEU A 43 10.08 0.40 -2.84
C LEU A 43 10.24 -1.04 -3.37
N ARG A 44 10.65 -1.96 -2.49
CA ARG A 44 10.88 -3.38 -2.81
C ARG A 44 9.76 -4.31 -2.29
N CYS A 45 9.51 -5.45 -2.96
CA CYS A 45 8.70 -6.55 -2.36
C CYS A 45 9.41 -7.09 -1.11
N GLU A 46 8.75 -7.95 -0.32
CA GLU A 46 9.29 -8.47 0.95
C GLU A 46 10.61 -9.19 0.61
N CYS A 47 10.64 -9.86 -0.57
CA CYS A 47 11.71 -10.73 -1.01
C CYS A 47 12.87 -9.94 -1.62
N GLY A 48 12.72 -8.63 -1.82
CA GLY A 48 13.72 -7.76 -2.45
C GLY A 48 13.92 -8.00 -3.94
N THR A 49 13.16 -8.90 -4.56
CA THR A 49 13.39 -9.28 -5.96
C THR A 49 12.85 -8.25 -6.95
N GLU A 50 11.71 -7.66 -6.64
CA GLU A 50 11.10 -6.61 -7.46
C GLU A 50 11.18 -5.28 -6.74
N VAL A 51 11.64 -4.25 -7.46
CA VAL A 51 11.96 -2.93 -6.92
C VAL A 51 11.35 -1.85 -7.82
N ILE A 52 10.63 -0.92 -7.20
CA ILE A 52 10.16 0.30 -7.84
C ILE A 52 11.14 1.42 -7.49
N LEU A 53 11.76 1.98 -8.53
CA LEU A 53 12.68 3.10 -8.39
C LEU A 53 11.93 4.41 -8.06
N PRO A 54 12.55 5.32 -7.31
CA PRO A 54 11.98 6.64 -7.05
C PRO A 54 11.79 7.44 -8.34
N PRO A 55 10.79 8.35 -8.41
CA PRO A 55 9.93 8.82 -7.32
C PRO A 55 8.70 7.93 -7.07
N VAL A 56 8.58 7.38 -5.85
CA VAL A 56 7.43 6.55 -5.46
C VAL A 56 6.38 7.44 -4.82
N ARG A 57 5.15 7.47 -5.35
CA ARG A 57 4.06 8.25 -4.72
C ARG A 57 3.72 7.72 -3.34
N CYS A 58 3.45 8.60 -2.39
CA CYS A 58 3.00 8.18 -1.07
C CYS A 58 1.72 7.34 -1.17
N GLY A 59 1.70 6.18 -0.48
CA GLY A 59 0.61 5.22 -0.52
C GLY A 59 0.70 4.18 -1.65
N THR A 60 1.76 4.21 -2.46
CA THR A 60 2.04 3.12 -3.42
C THR A 60 2.33 1.83 -2.65
N LYS A 61 1.61 0.76 -2.97
CA LYS A 61 1.84 -0.57 -2.39
C LYS A 61 3.07 -1.22 -3.03
N PRO A 62 3.74 -2.17 -2.34
CA PRO A 62 4.84 -2.93 -2.93
C PRO A 62 4.45 -3.56 -4.28
N PRO A 63 5.40 -3.68 -5.23
CA PRO A 63 5.12 -4.29 -6.53
C PRO A 63 4.72 -5.77 -6.42
N PRO A 64 3.84 -6.26 -7.31
CA PRO A 64 3.39 -7.65 -7.30
C PRO A 64 4.50 -8.59 -7.80
N CYS A 65 5.21 -9.23 -6.89
CA CYS A 65 6.32 -10.10 -7.26
C CYS A 65 5.86 -11.55 -7.52
N ASN A 66 6.28 -12.11 -8.65
CA ASN A 66 5.93 -13.47 -9.11
C ASN A 66 6.94 -14.56 -8.65
N PHE A 67 7.85 -14.24 -7.73
CA PHE A 67 8.78 -15.22 -7.19
C PHE A 67 8.12 -16.06 -6.09
N PRO A 68 8.49 -17.35 -5.95
CA PRO A 68 7.97 -18.20 -4.89
C PRO A 68 8.33 -17.61 -3.52
N CYS A 69 7.36 -17.66 -2.60
CA CYS A 69 7.59 -17.20 -1.24
C CYS A 69 8.75 -17.98 -0.61
N ARG A 70 9.64 -17.29 0.14
CA ARG A 70 10.77 -17.92 0.84
C ARG A 70 10.50 -18.13 2.33
N ARG A 71 9.29 -17.83 2.82
CA ARG A 71 8.92 -17.95 4.24
C ARG A 71 8.81 -19.42 4.64
N VAL A 72 9.53 -19.80 5.70
CA VAL A 72 9.47 -21.15 6.27
C VAL A 72 8.17 -21.31 7.05
N ARG A 73 7.42 -22.36 6.74
CA ARG A 73 6.13 -22.66 7.37
C ARG A 73 6.35 -23.68 8.50
N PRO A 74 5.55 -23.63 9.59
CA PRO A 74 5.71 -24.55 10.72
C PRO A 74 5.48 -26.01 10.35
N CYS A 75 4.70 -26.28 9.29
CA CYS A 75 4.47 -27.64 8.80
C CYS A 75 5.60 -28.17 7.88
N GLY A 76 6.69 -27.42 7.67
CA GLY A 76 7.87 -27.86 6.90
C GLY A 76 7.67 -28.00 5.38
N HIS A 77 6.46 -27.76 4.85
CA HIS A 77 6.19 -27.90 3.41
C HIS A 77 6.55 -26.63 2.62
N PRO A 78 7.08 -26.79 1.39
CA PRO A 78 7.40 -25.67 0.52
C PRO A 78 6.13 -24.86 0.19
N PRO A 79 6.23 -23.52 0.19
CA PRO A 79 5.09 -22.66 -0.14
C PRO A 79 4.74 -22.77 -1.62
N HIS A 80 3.45 -23.00 -1.90
CA HIS A 80 2.89 -23.01 -3.26
C HIS A 80 2.16 -21.68 -3.55
N HIS A 81 2.86 -20.57 -3.38
CA HIS A 81 2.36 -19.23 -3.68
C HIS A 81 3.52 -18.23 -3.85
N ASN A 82 3.21 -17.08 -4.42
CA ASN A 82 4.18 -16.04 -4.75
C ASN A 82 4.46 -15.08 -3.56
N CYS A 83 5.38 -14.12 -3.74
CA CYS A 83 5.60 -12.99 -2.81
C CYS A 83 4.26 -12.29 -2.51
N HIS A 84 3.97 -11.99 -1.25
CA HIS A 84 2.69 -11.42 -0.85
C HIS A 84 2.86 -10.51 0.38
N SER A 85 2.49 -9.25 0.24
CA SER A 85 2.62 -8.29 1.33
C SER A 85 1.51 -8.48 2.37
N GLY A 86 1.63 -9.51 3.21
CA GLY A 86 0.64 -9.90 4.22
C GLY A 86 0.91 -11.27 4.85
N ASP A 87 -0.14 -11.88 5.40
CA ASP A 87 -0.11 -13.22 6.02
C ASP A 87 -0.04 -14.34 4.97
N CYS A 88 0.65 -15.42 5.33
CA CYS A 88 0.89 -16.55 4.43
C CYS A 88 -0.35 -17.45 4.33
N PRO A 89 -0.84 -17.77 3.12
CA PRO A 89 -1.98 -18.67 2.97
C PRO A 89 -1.73 -20.06 3.57
N PRO A 90 -2.79 -20.77 3.99
CA PRO A 90 -2.68 -22.08 4.64
C PRO A 90 -2.09 -23.15 3.71
N CYS A 91 -1.58 -24.24 4.31
CA CYS A 91 -1.11 -25.37 3.52
C CYS A 91 -2.27 -26.06 2.82
N VAL A 92 -2.12 -26.36 1.54
CA VAL A 92 -3.01 -27.29 0.83
C VAL A 92 -2.51 -28.74 0.88
N VAL A 93 -1.32 -28.98 1.44
CA VAL A 93 -0.77 -30.34 1.58
C VAL A 93 -1.53 -31.07 2.68
N LEU A 94 -2.13 -32.20 2.31
CA LEU A 94 -2.81 -33.11 3.24
C LEU A 94 -1.78 -33.77 4.15
N THR A 95 -1.95 -33.59 5.46
CA THR A 95 -1.17 -34.29 6.49
C THR A 95 -2.07 -35.28 7.21
N THR A 96 -1.57 -36.48 7.46
CA THR A 96 -2.23 -37.47 8.32
C THR A 96 -2.15 -36.99 9.77
N LYS A 97 -3.30 -36.66 10.37
CA LYS A 97 -3.39 -36.46 11.82
C LYS A 97 -3.75 -37.80 12.44
N SER A 98 -2.88 -38.35 13.29
CA SER A 98 -3.24 -39.50 14.14
C SER A 98 -4.33 -39.07 15.11
N CYS A 99 -5.42 -39.85 15.15
CA CYS A 99 -6.51 -39.71 16.13
C CYS A 99 -6.02 -40.17 17.50
#